data_AF-A0M9B2-F1
#
_entry.id   AF-A0M9B2-F1
#
_cell.length_a   1.000
_cell.length_b   1.000
_cell.length_c   1.000
_cell.angle_alpha   90.00
_cell.angle_beta   90.00
_cell.angle_gamma   90.00
#
_symmetry.space_group_name_H-M   'P 1'
#
loop_
_entity.id
_entity.type
_entity.pdbx_description
1 polymer ?
#
loop_
_entity_poly.entity_id
_entity_poly.type
_entity_poly.pdbx_seq_one_letter_code
_entity_poly.pdbx_strand_id
1 'polypeptide(L)'
;DRHLRSESQRQRREIKLLLLGTSNSGKSTIVKQMKIIHSGGFNLEACKEYKPLIIYNAIDSLTRIIRALAALKIDFHNPDRAYDAVQLFALTGPAESKGEITPELLGVMRRLWADPGAQACFGRSSEYHLEDNAAYYLNDLERIAAPDYIPTVEDILRSRDMTTGIVENKFTFKELTFKMVDVGGQRSERKKWIHCFEGVTAIIFCV
;
A
#
# COMPACT_ATOMS: atom_id res chain seq x y z
N ASP A 1 18.36 17.47 -35.79
CA ASP A 1 19.39 18.25 -35.07
C ASP A 1 18.90 19.16 -33.95
N ARG A 2 18.00 20.13 -34.19
CA ARG A 2 17.57 21.08 -33.14
C ARG A 2 16.85 20.39 -31.96
N HIS A 3 16.00 19.39 -32.26
CA HIS A 3 15.27 18.58 -31.28
C HIS A 3 16.20 17.71 -30.41
N LEU A 4 17.21 17.09 -31.04
CA LEU A 4 18.22 16.27 -30.36
C LEU A 4 19.10 17.12 -29.43
N ARG A 5 19.43 18.35 -29.81
CA ARG A 5 20.19 19.29 -28.95
C ARG A 5 19.36 19.76 -27.75
N SER A 6 18.07 20.04 -27.93
CA SER A 6 17.19 20.39 -26.82
C SER A 6 16.96 19.21 -25.87
N GLU A 7 16.81 18.00 -26.39
CA GLU A 7 16.70 16.77 -25.57
C GLU A 7 17.99 16.49 -24.81
N SER A 8 19.14 16.65 -25.44
CA SER A 8 20.44 16.50 -24.79
C SER A 8 20.67 17.53 -23.67
N GLN A 9 20.26 18.79 -23.87
CA GLN A 9 20.29 19.81 -22.81
C GLN A 9 19.32 19.49 -21.67
N ARG A 10 18.15 18.93 -21.98
CA ARG A 10 17.16 18.53 -20.99
C ARG A 10 17.63 17.32 -20.17
N GLN A 11 18.27 16.34 -20.83
CA GLN A 11 18.94 15.20 -20.18
C GLN A 11 20.10 15.64 -19.29
N ARG A 12 20.89 16.64 -19.68
CA ARG A 12 21.97 17.19 -18.84
C ARG A 12 21.48 17.78 -17.51
N ARG A 13 20.20 18.14 -17.41
CA ARG A 13 19.55 18.66 -16.18
C ARG A 13 18.64 17.62 -15.51
N GLU A 14 18.64 16.38 -16.01
CA GLU A 14 17.90 15.29 -15.40
C GLU A 14 18.76 14.59 -14.34
N ILE A 15 18.25 14.48 -13.12
CA ILE A 15 18.88 13.74 -12.02
C ILE A 15 18.12 12.43 -11.85
N LYS A 16 18.80 11.31 -12.07
CA LYS A 16 18.21 9.98 -11.90
C LYS A 16 18.51 9.45 -10.50
N LEU A 17 17.46 9.28 -9.69
CA LEU A 17 17.52 8.72 -8.35
C LEU A 17 16.98 7.29 -8.37
N LEU A 18 17.77 6.33 -7.87
CA LEU A 18 17.35 4.94 -7.73
C LEU A 18 17.01 4.64 -6.27
N LEU A 19 15.78 4.20 -5.99
CA LEU A 19 15.35 3.76 -4.67
C LEU A 19 15.59 2.26 -4.52
N LEU A 20 16.43 1.85 -3.58
CA LEU A 20 16.68 0.45 -3.23
C LEU A 20 16.27 0.17 -1.79
N GLY A 21 15.97 -1.09 -1.49
CA GLY A 21 15.54 -1.52 -0.15
C GLY A 21 14.68 -2.77 -0.20
N THR A 22 14.54 -3.44 0.93
CA THR A 22 13.68 -4.62 1.10
C THR A 22 12.20 -4.28 0.82
N SER A 23 11.34 -5.28 0.66
CA SER A 23 9.89 -5.04 0.66
C SER A 23 9.50 -4.34 1.96
N ASN A 24 8.55 -3.40 1.89
CA ASN A 24 8.04 -2.63 3.03
C ASN A 24 9.01 -1.61 3.67
N SER A 25 10.21 -1.40 3.14
CA SER A 25 11.14 -0.34 3.59
C SER A 25 10.68 1.10 3.33
N GLY A 26 9.44 1.33 2.86
CA GLY A 26 8.91 2.68 2.63
C GLY A 26 9.29 3.37 1.31
N LYS A 27 9.96 2.69 0.38
CA LYS A 27 10.34 3.27 -0.94
C LYS A 27 9.16 3.94 -1.67
N SER A 28 8.06 3.22 -1.85
CA SER A 28 6.89 3.75 -2.55
C SER A 28 6.21 4.86 -1.75
N THR A 29 6.33 4.88 -0.42
CA THR A 29 5.90 5.99 0.42
C THR A 29 6.73 7.25 0.14
N ILE A 30 8.05 7.13 -0.02
CA ILE A 30 8.91 8.26 -0.43
C ILE A 30 8.46 8.78 -1.80
N VAL A 31 8.20 7.91 -2.78
CA VAL A 31 7.71 8.34 -4.10
C VAL A 31 6.39 9.09 -4.00
N LYS A 32 5.42 8.57 -3.25
CA LYS A 32 4.13 9.23 -3.00
C LYS A 32 4.32 10.60 -2.34
N GLN A 33 5.23 10.72 -1.37
CA GLN A 33 5.57 12.00 -0.74
C GLN A 33 6.17 13.00 -1.74
N MET A 34 7.05 12.57 -2.66
CA MET A 34 7.58 13.46 -3.69
C MET A 34 6.47 13.98 -4.62
N LYS A 35 5.46 13.15 -4.93
CA LYS A 35 4.30 13.59 -5.70
C LYS A 35 3.48 14.67 -4.95
N ILE A 36 3.32 14.51 -3.64
CA ILE A 36 2.65 15.50 -2.76
C ILE A 36 3.40 16.82 -2.76
N ILE A 37 4.71 16.79 -2.50
CA ILE A 37 5.50 18.00 -2.28
C ILE A 37 5.83 18.73 -3.59
N HIS A 38 6.07 17.99 -4.68
CA HIS A 38 6.65 18.53 -5.91
C HIS A 38 5.82 18.34 -7.18
N SER A 39 4.65 17.72 -7.11
CA SER A 39 3.81 17.45 -8.30
C SER A 39 2.33 17.77 -8.08
N GLY A 40 2.03 18.71 -7.19
CA GLY A 40 0.66 19.18 -6.92
C GLY A 40 -0.22 18.16 -6.18
N GLY A 41 0.38 17.07 -5.66
CA GLY A 41 -0.32 16.05 -4.89
C GLY A 41 -1.31 15.20 -5.68
N PHE A 42 -2.35 14.75 -4.98
CA PHE A 42 -3.40 13.91 -5.51
C PHE A 42 -4.67 14.75 -5.64
N ASN A 43 -5.14 14.90 -6.88
CA ASN A 43 -6.45 15.51 -7.12
C ASN A 43 -7.57 14.50 -6.79
N LEU A 44 -8.81 14.97 -6.82
CA LEU A 44 -9.98 14.17 -6.42
C LEU A 44 -10.10 12.86 -7.22
N GLU A 45 -9.89 12.91 -8.53
CA GLU A 45 -9.98 11.73 -9.40
C GLU A 45 -8.87 10.73 -9.11
N ALA A 46 -7.63 11.21 -8.95
CA ALA A 46 -6.51 10.36 -8.55
C ALA A 46 -6.74 9.73 -7.16
N CYS A 47 -7.36 10.44 -6.21
CA CYS A 47 -7.71 9.87 -4.91
C CYS A 47 -8.71 8.72 -5.05
N LYS A 48 -9.74 8.86 -5.90
CA LYS A 48 -10.74 7.82 -6.13
C LYS A 48 -10.13 6.54 -6.69
N GLU A 49 -9.10 6.63 -7.54
CA GLU A 49 -8.39 5.47 -8.08
C GLU A 49 -7.73 4.59 -7.00
N TYR A 50 -7.42 5.14 -5.83
CA TYR A 50 -6.86 4.37 -4.70
C TYR A 50 -7.91 3.64 -3.86
N LYS A 51 -9.21 3.91 -4.05
CA LYS A 51 -10.27 3.33 -3.22
C LYS A 51 -10.26 1.80 -3.22
N PRO A 52 -10.17 1.09 -4.37
CA PRO A 52 -10.11 -0.38 -4.38
C PRO A 52 -8.91 -0.93 -3.62
N LEU A 53 -7.75 -0.29 -3.74
CA LEU A 53 -6.52 -0.71 -3.05
C LEU A 53 -6.65 -0.58 -1.53
N ILE A 54 -7.23 0.53 -1.05
CA ILE A 54 -7.40 0.75 0.39
C ILE A 54 -8.41 -0.25 0.98
N ILE A 55 -9.48 -0.52 0.25
CA ILE A 55 -10.47 -1.55 0.63
C ILE A 55 -9.79 -2.93 0.70
N TYR A 56 -9.00 -3.29 -0.32
CA TYR A 56 -8.21 -4.51 -0.31
C TYR A 56 -7.28 -4.58 0.90
N ASN A 57 -6.53 -3.52 1.20
CA ASN A 57 -5.61 -3.50 2.34
C ASN A 57 -6.35 -3.67 3.68
N ALA A 58 -7.55 -3.11 3.85
CA ALA A 58 -8.37 -3.29 5.04
C ALA A 58 -8.85 -4.75 5.20
N ILE A 59 -9.38 -5.34 4.12
CA ILE A 59 -9.87 -6.73 4.11
C ILE A 59 -8.71 -7.72 4.33
N ASP A 60 -7.60 -7.55 3.62
CA ASP A 60 -6.42 -8.42 3.75
C ASP A 60 -5.82 -8.35 5.15
N SER A 61 -5.77 -7.15 5.76
CA SER A 61 -5.28 -6.96 7.13
C SER A 61 -6.08 -7.80 8.13
N LEU A 62 -7.42 -7.72 8.10
CA LEU A 62 -8.26 -8.51 9.00
C LEU A 62 -8.14 -10.00 8.68
N THR A 63 -8.16 -10.37 7.41
CA THR A 63 -8.04 -11.76 6.95
C THR A 63 -6.77 -12.42 7.48
N ARG A 64 -5.64 -11.69 7.50
CA ARG A 64 -4.37 -12.17 8.08
C ARG A 64 -4.45 -12.38 9.59
N ILE A 65 -5.04 -11.43 10.32
CA ILE A 65 -5.24 -11.55 11.77
C ILE A 65 -6.08 -12.78 12.10
N ILE A 66 -7.18 -12.99 11.38
CA ILE A 66 -8.07 -14.14 11.59
C ILE A 66 -7.40 -15.47 11.25
N ARG A 67 -6.60 -15.54 10.18
CA ARG A 67 -5.81 -16.73 9.87
C ARG A 67 -4.74 -17.02 10.94
N ALA A 68 -4.16 -15.99 11.53
CA ALA A 68 -3.12 -16.14 12.54
C ALA A 68 -3.63 -16.69 13.88
N LEU A 69 -4.92 -16.53 14.20
CA LEU A 69 -5.53 -17.09 15.42
C LEU A 69 -5.21 -18.58 15.58
N ALA A 70 -5.42 -19.37 14.53
CA ALA A 70 -5.16 -20.81 14.55
C ALA A 70 -3.66 -21.13 14.73
N ALA A 71 -2.77 -20.39 14.06
CA ALA A 71 -1.33 -20.59 14.15
C ALA A 71 -0.79 -20.24 15.56
N LEU A 72 -1.36 -19.21 16.19
CA LEU A 72 -0.98 -18.74 17.52
C LEU A 72 -1.75 -19.41 18.65
N LYS A 73 -2.70 -20.31 18.32
CA LYS A 73 -3.60 -21.01 19.25
C LYS A 73 -4.36 -20.04 20.15
N ILE A 74 -4.90 -18.99 19.53
CA ILE A 74 -5.74 -17.99 20.20
C ILE A 74 -7.18 -18.26 19.76
N ASP A 75 -8.05 -18.49 20.72
CA ASP A 75 -9.48 -18.62 20.47
C ASP A 75 -10.14 -17.25 20.42
N PHE A 76 -11.27 -17.16 19.71
CA PHE A 76 -12.16 -16.01 19.86
C PHE A 76 -12.68 -15.94 21.28
N HIS A 77 -12.83 -14.72 21.79
CA HIS A 77 -13.46 -14.53 23.10
C HIS A 77 -14.96 -14.86 23.02
N ASN A 78 -15.63 -14.40 21.96
CA ASN A 78 -17.00 -14.81 21.66
C ASN A 78 -17.00 -15.97 20.63
N PRO A 79 -17.47 -17.18 20.98
CA PRO A 79 -17.53 -18.33 20.07
C PRO A 79 -18.31 -18.07 18.77
N ASP A 80 -19.31 -17.18 18.80
CA ASP A 80 -20.10 -16.82 17.60
C ASP A 80 -19.24 -16.18 16.51
N ARG A 81 -18.06 -15.64 16.85
CA ARG A 81 -17.13 -15.06 15.87
C ARG A 81 -16.59 -16.10 14.90
N ALA A 82 -16.64 -17.39 15.22
CA ALA A 82 -16.30 -18.44 14.27
C ALA A 82 -17.16 -18.39 13.01
N TYR A 83 -18.46 -18.08 13.15
CA TYR A 83 -19.35 -17.88 12.00
C TYR A 83 -18.96 -16.63 11.20
N ASP A 84 -18.69 -15.52 11.89
CA ASP A 84 -18.23 -14.28 11.26
C ASP A 84 -16.92 -14.51 10.49
N ALA A 85 -15.99 -15.32 11.00
CA ALA A 85 -14.74 -15.65 10.31
C ALA A 85 -14.99 -16.41 8.99
N VAL A 86 -15.93 -17.36 8.99
CA VAL A 86 -16.35 -18.06 7.75
C VAL A 86 -16.97 -17.08 6.76
N GLN A 87 -17.83 -16.18 7.22
CA GLN A 87 -18.45 -15.15 6.38
C GLN A 87 -17.40 -14.19 5.80
N LEU A 88 -16.39 -13.78 6.57
CA LEU A 88 -15.29 -12.95 6.09
C LEU A 88 -14.64 -13.58 4.85
N PHE A 89 -14.22 -14.85 4.95
CA PHE A 89 -13.56 -15.53 3.83
C PHE A 89 -14.48 -15.74 2.62
N ALA A 90 -15.78 -15.97 2.84
CA ALA A 90 -16.75 -16.11 1.75
C ALA A 90 -17.00 -14.78 1.00
N LEU A 91 -16.97 -13.66 1.72
CA LEU A 91 -17.27 -12.33 1.21
C LEU A 91 -16.04 -11.58 0.65
N THR A 92 -14.81 -12.00 1.00
CA THR A 92 -13.56 -11.38 0.51
C THR A 92 -13.51 -11.31 -1.02
N GLY A 93 -13.69 -12.42 -1.73
CA GLY A 93 -13.60 -12.46 -3.19
C GLY A 93 -14.59 -11.51 -3.89
N PRO A 94 -15.89 -11.56 -3.54
CA PRO A 94 -16.88 -10.60 -4.03
C PRO A 94 -16.50 -9.14 -3.74
N ALA A 95 -16.03 -8.83 -2.54
CA ALA A 95 -15.64 -7.47 -2.14
C ALA A 95 -14.44 -6.95 -2.94
N GLU A 96 -13.42 -7.79 -3.15
CA GLU A 96 -12.26 -7.46 -3.97
C GLU A 96 -12.65 -7.21 -5.43
N SER A 97 -13.51 -8.06 -6.00
CA SER A 97 -13.96 -7.91 -7.40
C SER A 97 -14.77 -6.63 -7.65
N LYS A 98 -15.57 -6.21 -6.65
CA LYS A 98 -16.37 -4.99 -6.73
C LYS A 98 -15.62 -3.74 -6.27
N GLY A 99 -14.53 -3.91 -5.52
CA GLY A 99 -13.82 -2.80 -4.88
C GLY A 99 -14.67 -2.11 -3.82
N GLU A 100 -15.51 -2.86 -3.09
CA GLU A 100 -16.51 -2.33 -2.15
C GLU A 100 -16.62 -3.21 -0.90
N ILE A 101 -16.80 -2.57 0.25
CA ILE A 101 -17.19 -3.23 1.51
C ILE A 101 -18.70 -3.13 1.63
N THR A 102 -19.42 -4.23 1.44
CA THR A 102 -20.89 -4.25 1.61
C THR A 102 -21.27 -4.05 3.08
N PRO A 103 -22.50 -3.59 3.38
CA PRO A 103 -22.98 -3.47 4.77
C PRO A 103 -22.87 -4.77 5.57
N GLU A 104 -23.09 -5.91 4.90
CA GLU A 104 -22.93 -7.24 5.48
C GLU A 104 -21.47 -7.51 5.87
N LEU A 105 -20.53 -7.30 4.94
CA LEU A 105 -19.10 -7.48 5.19
C LEU A 105 -18.60 -6.49 6.26
N LEU A 106 -19.03 -5.23 6.23
CA LEU A 106 -18.69 -4.24 7.26
C LEU A 106 -19.11 -4.73 8.64
N GLY A 107 -20.34 -5.25 8.77
CA GLY A 107 -20.85 -5.81 10.02
C GLY A 107 -19.98 -6.96 10.55
N VAL A 108 -19.59 -7.87 9.67
CA VAL A 108 -18.68 -8.99 9.97
C VAL A 108 -17.30 -8.48 10.42
N MET A 109 -16.70 -7.57 9.65
CA MET A 109 -15.36 -7.03 9.92
C MET A 109 -15.30 -6.30 11.26
N ARG A 110 -16.29 -5.45 11.57
CA ARG A 110 -16.39 -4.75 12.86
C ARG A 110 -16.45 -5.72 14.04
N ARG A 111 -17.30 -6.73 13.90
CA ARG A 111 -17.55 -7.75 14.92
C ARG A 111 -16.34 -8.61 15.21
N LEU A 112 -15.57 -8.96 14.17
CA LEU A 112 -14.30 -9.66 14.31
C LEU A 112 -13.22 -8.77 14.91
N TRP A 113 -13.09 -7.53 14.42
CA TRP A 113 -12.08 -6.60 14.92
C TRP A 113 -12.31 -6.23 16.40
N ALA A 114 -13.55 -6.12 16.84
CA ALA A 114 -13.89 -5.85 18.23
C ALA A 114 -13.68 -7.04 19.19
N ASP A 115 -13.44 -8.26 18.67
CA ASP A 115 -13.26 -9.43 19.53
C ASP A 115 -11.92 -9.37 20.28
N PRO A 116 -11.91 -9.57 21.61
CA PRO A 116 -10.68 -9.57 22.40
C PRO A 116 -9.64 -10.60 21.94
N GLY A 117 -10.05 -11.76 21.41
CA GLY A 117 -9.14 -12.76 20.84
C GLY A 117 -8.46 -12.26 19.57
N ALA A 118 -9.20 -11.58 18.68
CA ALA A 118 -8.63 -10.94 17.49
C ALA A 118 -7.67 -9.79 17.87
N GLN A 119 -8.02 -8.99 18.88
CA GLN A 119 -7.13 -7.94 19.41
C GLN A 119 -5.86 -8.51 20.04
N ALA A 120 -5.97 -9.61 20.80
CA ALA A 120 -4.81 -10.30 21.37
C ALA A 120 -3.89 -10.88 20.27
N CYS A 121 -4.48 -11.41 19.19
CA CYS A 121 -3.74 -11.85 18.01
C CYS A 121 -3.00 -10.69 17.33
N PHE A 122 -3.68 -9.55 17.14
CA PHE A 122 -3.07 -8.34 16.61
C PHE A 122 -1.91 -7.81 17.48
N GLY A 123 -2.03 -7.90 18.81
CA GLY A 123 -0.93 -7.58 19.73
C GLY A 123 0.32 -8.44 19.55
N ARG A 124 0.18 -9.61 18.91
CA ARG A 124 1.27 -10.54 18.55
C ARG A 124 1.59 -10.50 17.05
N SER A 125 1.25 -9.41 16.37
CA SER A 125 1.45 -9.22 14.93
C SER A 125 2.90 -9.38 14.46
N SER A 126 3.90 -9.22 15.34
CA SER A 126 5.30 -9.52 15.03
C SER A 126 5.60 -11.00 14.77
N GLU A 127 4.72 -11.92 15.18
CA GLU A 127 4.89 -13.37 15.01
C GLU A 127 4.38 -13.88 13.65
N TYR A 128 3.74 -13.02 12.85
CA TYR A 128 3.27 -13.36 11.50
C TYR A 128 3.41 -12.16 10.56
N HIS A 129 3.19 -12.38 9.26
CA HIS A 129 3.29 -11.28 8.29
C HIS A 129 1.99 -10.46 8.28
N LEU A 130 1.95 -9.41 9.10
CA LEU A 130 0.93 -8.37 9.09
C LEU A 130 1.57 -7.03 8.71
N GLU A 131 0.81 -6.18 8.03
CA GLU A 131 1.25 -4.83 7.68
C GLU A 131 1.04 -3.86 8.85
N ASP A 132 1.99 -2.95 9.06
CA ASP A 132 1.98 -1.97 10.17
C ASP A 132 0.73 -1.06 10.16
N ASN A 133 0.13 -0.84 8.98
CA ASN A 133 -1.04 0.01 8.80
C ASN A 133 -2.38 -0.71 9.07
N ALA A 134 -2.37 -1.98 9.50
CA ALA A 134 -3.60 -2.73 9.75
C ALA A 134 -4.57 -1.99 10.69
N ALA A 135 -4.09 -1.54 11.86
CA ALA A 135 -4.93 -0.81 12.82
C ALA A 135 -5.49 0.50 12.27
N TYR A 136 -4.74 1.21 11.41
CA TYR A 136 -5.20 2.44 10.79
C TYR A 136 -6.48 2.22 9.97
N TYR A 137 -6.53 1.14 9.18
CA TYR A 137 -7.73 0.80 8.41
C TYR A 137 -8.84 0.22 9.27
N LEU A 138 -8.50 -0.70 10.18
CA LEU A 138 -9.50 -1.46 10.94
C LEU A 138 -10.21 -0.62 12.00
N ASN A 139 -9.58 0.45 12.49
CA ASN A 139 -10.21 1.39 13.43
C ASN A 139 -11.20 2.36 12.76
N ASP A 140 -11.12 2.53 11.43
CA ASP A 140 -11.90 3.49 10.64
C ASP A 140 -12.75 2.79 9.55
N LEU A 141 -13.18 1.55 9.80
CA LEU A 141 -13.90 0.74 8.81
C LEU A 141 -15.17 1.41 8.28
N GLU A 142 -15.88 2.15 9.12
CA GLU A 142 -17.11 2.87 8.74
C GLU A 142 -16.83 3.93 7.70
N ARG A 143 -15.73 4.68 7.87
CA ARG A 143 -15.30 5.72 6.92
C ARG A 143 -14.93 5.09 5.59
N ILE A 144 -14.19 3.98 5.62
CA ILE A 144 -13.70 3.29 4.41
C ILE A 144 -14.85 2.60 3.65
N ALA A 145 -15.83 2.06 4.37
CA ALA A 145 -16.99 1.37 3.79
C ALA A 145 -18.11 2.33 3.36
N ALA A 146 -18.00 3.64 3.63
CA ALA A 146 -19.02 4.60 3.24
C ALA A 146 -19.19 4.64 1.70
N PRO A 147 -20.43 4.71 1.18
CA PRO A 147 -20.67 4.75 -0.27
C PRO A 147 -19.95 5.90 -0.97
N ASP A 148 -19.92 7.06 -0.32
CA ASP A 148 -19.29 8.31 -0.76
C ASP A 148 -17.82 8.44 -0.29
N TYR A 149 -17.22 7.36 0.23
CA TYR A 149 -15.82 7.37 0.66
C TYR A 149 -14.89 7.79 -0.49
N ILE A 150 -14.10 8.83 -0.22
CA ILE A 150 -12.99 9.29 -1.04
C ILE A 150 -11.71 9.17 -0.20
N PRO A 151 -10.70 8.42 -0.65
CA PRO A 151 -9.41 8.33 0.03
C PRO A 151 -8.77 9.68 0.32
N THR A 152 -8.28 9.82 1.54
CA THR A 152 -7.43 10.94 1.94
C THR A 152 -5.98 10.71 1.48
N VAL A 153 -5.18 11.78 1.50
CA VAL A 153 -3.74 11.68 1.25
C VAL A 153 -3.06 10.73 2.24
N GLU A 154 -3.50 10.70 3.50
CA GLU A 154 -3.00 9.77 4.53
C GLU A 154 -3.32 8.32 4.17
N ASP A 155 -4.56 8.04 3.71
CA ASP A 155 -4.95 6.70 3.24
C ASP A 155 -4.07 6.23 2.07
N ILE A 156 -3.79 7.14 1.13
CA ILE A 156 -2.95 6.88 -0.04
C ILE A 156 -1.49 6.65 0.38
N LEU A 157 -0.96 7.40 1.34
CA LEU A 157 0.41 7.21 1.83
C LEU A 157 0.60 5.88 2.53
N ARG A 158 -0.42 5.44 3.28
CA ARG A 158 -0.44 4.16 4.01
C ARG A 158 -0.77 2.97 3.13
N SER A 159 -1.41 3.20 1.98
CA SER A 159 -1.81 2.11 1.09
C SER A 159 -0.60 1.37 0.57
N ARG A 160 -0.73 0.04 0.58
CA ARG A 160 0.31 -0.87 0.12
C ARG A 160 -0.15 -1.49 -1.19
N ASP A 161 0.52 -1.09 -2.25
CA ASP A 161 0.58 -1.85 -3.48
C ASP A 161 1.95 -2.51 -3.56
N MET A 162 1.97 -3.80 -3.85
CA MET A 162 3.22 -4.53 -3.97
C MET A 162 3.89 -4.11 -5.28
N THR A 163 4.90 -3.23 -5.18
CA THR A 163 5.65 -2.80 -6.36
C THR A 163 6.29 -4.00 -7.05
N THR A 164 5.81 -4.30 -8.25
CA THR A 164 6.41 -5.26 -9.17
C THR A 164 7.06 -4.50 -10.32
N GLY A 165 8.18 -5.03 -10.81
CA GLY A 165 8.95 -4.41 -11.87
C GLY A 165 9.65 -3.13 -11.44
N ILE A 166 9.67 -2.18 -12.37
CA ILE A 166 10.40 -0.91 -12.30
C ILE A 166 9.38 0.18 -12.58
N VAL A 167 9.18 1.09 -11.64
CA VAL A 167 8.25 2.20 -11.76
C VAL A 167 9.04 3.50 -11.77
N GLU A 168 8.85 4.31 -12.80
CA GLU A 168 9.54 5.58 -12.94
C GLU A 168 8.57 6.73 -12.69
N ASN A 169 8.95 7.64 -11.78
CA ASN A 169 8.21 8.85 -11.48
C ASN A 169 9.08 10.07 -11.76
N LYS A 170 8.50 11.10 -12.37
CA LYS A 170 9.20 12.34 -12.67
C LYS A 170 8.57 13.50 -11.91
N PHE A 171 9.40 14.33 -11.31
CA PHE A 171 8.99 15.59 -10.72
C PHE A 171 10.03 16.66 -11.02
N THR A 172 9.62 17.92 -10.96
CA THR A 172 10.54 19.06 -11.14
C THR A 172 10.71 19.75 -9.81
N PHE A 173 11.95 20.02 -9.42
CA PHE A 173 12.25 20.84 -8.25
C PHE A 173 13.29 21.88 -8.63
N LYS A 174 12.91 23.16 -8.50
CA LYS A 174 13.66 24.30 -9.09
C LYS A 174 13.80 24.08 -10.61
N GLU A 175 14.99 24.24 -11.16
CA GLU A 175 15.27 24.03 -12.60
C GLU A 175 15.72 22.60 -12.95
N LEU A 176 15.67 21.68 -11.99
CA LEU A 176 16.14 20.30 -12.15
C LEU A 176 14.95 19.36 -12.31
N THR A 177 15.05 18.46 -13.29
CA THR A 177 14.09 17.37 -13.46
C THR A 177 14.62 16.15 -12.74
N PHE A 178 13.87 15.65 -11.76
CA PHE A 178 14.22 14.43 -11.06
C PHE A 178 13.44 13.26 -11.65
N LYS A 179 14.16 12.18 -11.95
CA LYS A 179 13.61 10.90 -12.37
C LYS A 179 13.87 9.89 -11.24
N MET A 180 12.83 9.59 -10.47
CA MET A 180 12.89 8.65 -9.36
C MET A 180 12.44 7.28 -9.84
N VAL A 181 13.30 6.28 -9.65
CA VAL A 181 13.06 4.89 -10.06
C VAL A 181 12.83 4.05 -8.81
N ASP A 182 11.61 3.55 -8.64
CA ASP A 182 11.23 2.61 -7.59
C ASP A 182 11.23 1.19 -8.16
N VAL A 183 11.87 0.26 -7.44
CA VAL A 183 12.00 -1.13 -7.85
C VAL A 183 11.44 -2.07 -6.79
N GLY A 184 10.84 -3.17 -7.22
CA GLY A 184 10.33 -4.19 -6.31
C GLY A 184 11.40 -4.70 -5.34
N GLY A 185 11.08 -4.70 -4.04
CA GLY A 185 12.02 -5.09 -2.97
C GLY A 185 12.13 -6.59 -2.69
N GLN A 186 11.20 -7.38 -3.24
CA GLN A 186 11.13 -8.83 -3.05
C GLN A 186 12.26 -9.57 -3.76
N ARG A 187 12.64 -10.75 -3.25
CA ARG A 187 13.78 -11.53 -3.77
C ARG A 187 13.63 -11.88 -5.26
N SER A 188 12.42 -12.15 -5.73
CA SER A 188 12.08 -12.39 -7.15
C SER A 188 12.37 -11.16 -8.02
N GLU A 189 12.12 -9.96 -7.51
CA GLU A 189 12.24 -8.69 -8.23
C GLU A 189 13.68 -8.17 -8.30
N ARG A 190 14.55 -8.57 -7.35
CA ARG A 190 15.96 -8.11 -7.29
C ARG A 190 16.77 -8.40 -8.55
N LYS A 191 16.42 -9.44 -9.31
CA LYS A 191 17.07 -9.74 -10.60
C LYS A 191 16.88 -8.62 -11.63
N LYS A 192 15.80 -7.83 -11.52
CA LYS A 192 15.47 -6.72 -12.43
C LYS A 192 16.23 -5.43 -12.11
N TRP A 193 16.82 -5.33 -10.92
CA TRP A 193 17.45 -4.10 -10.46
C TRP A 193 18.59 -3.65 -11.38
N ILE A 194 19.35 -4.59 -11.93
CA ILE A 194 20.50 -4.30 -12.80
C ILE A 194 20.13 -3.42 -14.01
N HIS A 195 18.90 -3.55 -14.52
CA HIS A 195 18.40 -2.77 -15.66
C HIS A 195 18.18 -1.28 -15.33
N CYS A 196 18.25 -0.89 -14.06
CA CYS A 196 17.99 0.47 -13.61
C CYS A 196 19.26 1.27 -13.29
N PHE A 197 20.43 0.62 -13.19
CA PHE A 197 21.66 1.26 -12.69
C PHE A 197 22.32 2.20 -13.70
N GLU A 198 22.07 2.03 -15.00
CA GLU A 198 22.68 2.89 -16.01
C GLU A 198 22.23 4.34 -15.84
N GLY A 199 23.21 5.27 -15.82
CA GLY A 199 22.95 6.70 -15.70
C GLY A 199 22.36 7.15 -14.36
N VAL A 200 22.43 6.33 -13.31
CA VAL A 200 21.99 6.73 -11.96
C VAL A 200 22.94 7.77 -11.38
N THR A 201 22.39 8.90 -10.93
CA THR A 201 23.15 9.95 -10.26
C THR A 201 23.37 9.63 -8.79
N ALA A 202 22.35 9.10 -8.11
CA ALA A 202 22.43 8.72 -6.70
C ALA A 202 21.50 7.55 -6.37
N ILE A 203 21.88 6.78 -5.36
CA ILE A 203 21.09 5.68 -4.80
C ILE A 203 20.60 6.10 -3.42
N ILE A 204 19.31 5.93 -3.17
CA ILE A 204 18.70 6.08 -1.85
C ILE A 204 18.34 4.68 -1.36
N PHE A 205 18.99 4.22 -0.30
CA PHE A 205 18.76 2.91 0.27
C PHE A 205 17.87 3.03 1.51
N CYS A 206 16.69 2.42 1.47
CA CYS A 206 15.71 2.43 2.55
C CYS A 206 15.84 1.14 3.39
N VAL A 207 15.85 1.29 4.72
CA VAL A 207 15.98 0.20 5.71
C VAL A 207 14.73 0.12 6.59
#